data_AF-A0A3M8BYD3-F1
#
_entry.id   AF-A0A3M8BYD3-F1
#
_cell.length_a   1.000
_cell.length_b   1.000
_cell.length_c   1.000
_cell.angle_alpha   90.00
_cell.angle_beta   90.00
_cell.angle_gamma   90.00
#
_symmetry.space_group_name_H-M   'P 1'
#
loop_
_entity.id
_entity.type
_entity.pdbx_description
1 polymer ?
#
loop_
_entity_poly.entity_id
_entity_poly.type
_entity_poly.pdbx_seq_one_letter_code
_entity_poly.pdbx_strand_id
1 'polypeptide(L)'
;MGYILQFFIGGTILVCASLLSKSKYLFLSGIITLLPIMTLINVSLQMKNMSFVDFRITQKNAIFGAFGAVIFISSIYLLTKWFKPSDAVIVAVIIYIIYMIGCKYFFA
;
A
#
# COMPACT_ATOMS: atom_id res chain seq x y z
N MET A 1 11.03 5.48 -14.18
CA MET A 1 11.55 4.14 -13.84
C MET A 1 11.76 3.88 -12.36
N GLY A 2 12.22 4.86 -11.55
CA GLY A 2 12.45 4.64 -10.11
C GLY A 2 11.24 4.11 -9.33
N TYR A 3 10.03 4.62 -9.59
CA TYR A 3 8.81 4.19 -8.89
C TYR A 3 8.41 2.73 -9.15
N ILE A 4 8.61 2.23 -10.37
CA ILE A 4 8.31 0.84 -10.74
C ILE A 4 9.29 -0.10 -10.01
N LEU A 5 10.58 0.26 -9.98
CA LEU A 5 11.60 -0.49 -9.26
C LEU A 5 11.33 -0.51 -7.74
N GLN A 6 10.96 0.65 -7.17
CA GLN A 6 10.59 0.76 -5.75
C GLN A 6 9.35 -0.07 -5.39
N PHE A 7 8.36 -0.17 -6.28
CA PHE A 7 7.19 -1.02 -6.08
C PHE A 7 7.57 -2.50 -6.03
N PHE A 8 8.38 -2.97 -6.99
CA PHE A 8 8.86 -4.36 -6.97
C PHE A 8 9.72 -4.67 -5.75
N ILE A 9 10.64 -3.77 -5.39
CA ILE A 9 11.50 -3.92 -4.21
C ILE A 9 10.65 -3.95 -2.94
N GLY A 10 9.75 -2.99 -2.75
CA GLY A 10 8.87 -2.91 -1.58
C GLY A 10 7.95 -4.12 -1.45
N GLY A 11 7.33 -4.55 -2.56
CA GLY A 11 6.50 -5.75 -2.60
C GLY A 11 7.28 -7.02 -2.27
N THR A 12 8.48 -7.17 -2.82
CA THR A 12 9.34 -8.34 -2.55
C THR A 12 9.82 -8.37 -1.10
N ILE A 13 10.20 -7.22 -0.53
CA ILE A 13 10.57 -7.11 0.88
C ILE A 13 9.41 -7.53 1.79
N LEU A 14 8.18 -7.10 1.49
CA LEU A 14 7.00 -7.44 2.28
C LEU A 14 6.66 -8.94 2.21
N VAL A 15 6.79 -9.55 1.02
CA VAL A 15 6.59 -10.99 0.82
C VAL A 15 7.66 -11.79 1.56
N CYS A 16 8.94 -11.40 1.44
CA CYS A 16 10.04 -12.03 2.16
C CYS A 16 9.85 -11.92 3.68
N ALA A 17 9.48 -10.75 4.19
CA ALA A 17 9.17 -10.54 5.60
C ALA A 17 8.01 -11.45 6.07
N SER A 18 6.95 -11.59 5.27
CA SER A 18 5.83 -12.48 5.59
C SER A 18 6.24 -13.97 5.64
N LEU A 19 7.06 -14.42 4.68
CA LEU A 19 7.57 -15.79 4.63
C LEU A 19 8.53 -16.08 5.79
N LEU A 20 9.40 -15.13 6.12
CA LEU A 20 10.37 -15.23 7.21
C LEU A 20 9.69 -15.13 8.59
N SER A 21 8.56 -14.43 8.71
CA SER A 21 7.75 -14.36 9.93
C SER A 21 7.15 -15.71 10.33
N LYS A 22 6.96 -16.65 9.39
CA LYS A 22 6.49 -18.02 9.68
C LYS A 22 7.61 -18.97 10.12
N SER A 23 8.85 -18.53 10.04
CA SER A 23 10.01 -19.33 10.42
C SER A 23 10.20 -19.38 11.94
N LYS A 24 10.81 -20.45 12.47
CA LYS A 24 11.13 -20.60 13.91
C LYS A 24 12.22 -19.62 14.42
N TYR A 25 12.77 -18.76 13.56
CA TYR A 25 13.81 -17.81 13.95
C TYR A 25 13.21 -16.57 14.65
N LEU A 26 13.18 -16.60 15.99
CA LEU A 26 12.72 -15.51 16.86
C LEU A 26 13.44 -14.17 16.60
N PHE A 27 14.72 -14.20 16.24
CA PHE A 27 15.50 -13.02 15.88
C PHE A 27 14.97 -12.31 14.62
N LEU A 28 14.63 -13.10 13.60
CA LEU A 28 14.16 -12.58 12.32
C LEU A 28 12.75 -12.01 12.43
N SER A 29 11.91 -12.64 13.25
CA SER A 29 10.61 -12.10 13.66
C SER A 29 10.73 -10.72 14.33
N GLY A 30 11.73 -10.54 15.20
CA GLY A 30 12.03 -9.24 15.82
C GLY A 30 12.42 -8.14 14.82
N ILE A 31 13.14 -8.48 13.74
CA ILE A 31 13.46 -7.52 12.66
C ILE A 31 12.21 -7.16 11.87
N ILE A 32 11.33 -8.13 11.61
CA ILE A 32 10.08 -7.90 10.87
C ILE A 32 9.12 -7.01 11.65
N THR A 33 9.01 -7.18 12.96
CA THR A 33 8.17 -6.33 13.81
C THR A 33 8.72 -4.91 13.97
N LEU A 34 10.02 -4.68 13.75
CA LEU A 34 10.62 -3.35 13.71
C LEU A 34 10.27 -2.56 12.44
N LEU A 35 9.96 -3.20 11.30
CA LEU A 35 9.58 -2.51 10.05
C LEU A 35 8.36 -1.58 10.23
N PRO A 36 7.23 -2.03 10.81
CA PRO A 36 6.12 -1.15 11.15
C PRO A 36 6.52 0.00 12.08
N ILE A 37 7.36 -0.27 13.09
CA ILE A 37 7.83 0.74 14.06
C ILE A 37 8.68 1.81 13.37
N MET A 38 9.62 1.42 12.52
CA MET A 38 10.42 2.35 11.71
C MET A 38 9.54 3.18 10.78
N THR A 39 8.48 2.59 10.23
CA THR A 39 7.52 3.31 9.37
C THR A 39 6.77 4.38 10.16
N LEU A 40 6.28 4.07 11.37
CA LEU A 40 5.62 5.05 12.24
C LEU A 40 6.56 6.18 12.67
N ILE A 41 7.81 5.86 13.03
CA ILE A 41 8.82 6.85 13.38
C ILE A 41 9.08 7.78 12.19
N ASN A 42 9.25 7.23 10.99
CA ASN A 42 9.50 8.03 9.79
C ASN A 42 8.32 8.96 9.45
N VAL A 43 7.08 8.46 9.53
CA VAL A 43 5.87 9.29 9.37
C VAL A 43 5.84 10.40 10.42
N SER A 44 6.17 10.10 11.68
CA SER A 44 6.20 11.12 12.74
C SER A 44 7.24 12.22 12.49
N LEU A 45 8.42 11.87 11.97
CA LEU A 45 9.47 12.81 11.61
C LEU A 45 9.11 13.64 10.37
N GLN A 46 8.49 13.02 9.37
CA GLN A 46 7.96 13.72 8.19
C GLN A 46 6.88 14.73 8.57
N MET A 47 5.98 14.35 9.48
CA MET A 47 4.94 15.24 9.99
C MET A 47 5.51 16.44 10.76
N LYS A 48 6.57 16.25 11.54
CA LYS A 48 7.23 17.36 12.27
C LYS A 48 7.90 18.38 11.37
N ASN A 49 8.35 17.96 10.20
CA ASN A 49 9.06 18.80 9.23
C ASN A 49 8.16 19.32 8.09
N MET A 50 6.86 19.01 8.11
CA MET A 50 5.89 19.45 7.10
C MET A 50 5.25 20.79 7.47
N SER A 51 4.92 21.60 6.45
CA SER A 51 4.05 22.76 6.63
C SER A 51 2.60 22.32 6.87
N PHE A 52 1.78 23.20 7.47
CA PHE A 52 0.35 22.93 7.67
C PHE A 52 -0.42 22.66 6.36
N VAL A 53 0.02 23.27 5.25
CA VAL A 53 -0.59 23.07 3.94
C VAL A 53 -0.26 21.68 3.41
N ASP A 54 1.02 21.29 3.46
CA ASP A 54 1.48 19.98 3.01
C ASP A 54 0.87 18.85 3.86
N PHE A 55 0.71 19.09 5.17
CA PHE A 55 0.06 18.15 6.07
C PHE A 55 -1.39 17.87 5.65
N ARG A 56 -2.19 18.90 5.35
CA ARG A 56 -3.59 18.71 4.92
C ARG A 56 -3.69 18.02 3.57
N ILE A 57 -2.82 18.35 2.62
CA ILE A 57 -2.78 17.67 1.31
C ILE A 57 -2.40 16.20 1.50
N THR A 58 -1.39 15.92 2.32
CA THR A 58 -0.94 14.55 2.63
C THR A 58 -2.02 13.75 3.34
N GLN A 59 -2.73 14.34 4.32
CA GLN A 59 -3.87 13.70 4.99
C GLN A 59 -4.98 13.35 4.00
N LYS A 60 -5.35 14.31 3.14
CA LYS A 60 -6.39 14.10 2.14
C LYS A 60 -6.01 12.95 1.19
N ASN A 61 -4.78 12.95 0.70
CA ASN A 61 -4.26 11.91 -0.18
C ASN A 61 -4.17 10.54 0.54
N ALA A 62 -3.80 10.51 1.82
CA ALA A 62 -3.77 9.29 2.62
C ALA A 62 -5.18 8.69 2.80
N ILE A 63 -6.19 9.52 3.05
CA ILE A 63 -7.59 9.07 3.14
C ILE A 63 -8.06 8.47 1.82
N PHE A 64 -7.85 9.16 0.69
CA PHE A 64 -8.22 8.64 -0.63
C PHE A 64 -7.45 7.37 -1.01
N GLY A 65 -6.17 7.27 -0.63
CA GLY A 65 -5.37 6.06 -0.79
C GLY A 65 -5.92 4.89 0.03
N ALA A 66 -6.33 5.12 1.27
CA ALA A 66 -6.95 4.10 2.12
C ALA A 66 -8.29 3.59 1.53
N PHE A 67 -9.15 4.49 1.06
CA PHE A 67 -10.36 4.10 0.32
C PHE A 67 -10.04 3.31 -0.94
N GLY A 68 -9.02 3.72 -1.70
CA GLY A 68 -8.56 2.99 -2.88
C GLY A 68 -8.12 1.56 -2.57
N ALA A 69 -7.41 1.36 -1.46
CA ALA A 69 -7.01 0.03 -1.01
C ALA A 69 -8.21 -0.85 -0.66
N VAL A 70 -9.22 -0.31 0.02
CA VAL A 70 -10.47 -1.04 0.31
C VAL A 70 -11.18 -1.43 -0.99
N ILE A 71 -11.34 -0.49 -1.92
CA ILE A 71 -11.97 -0.75 -3.22
C ILE A 71 -11.22 -1.85 -3.98
N PHE A 72 -9.89 -1.82 -3.98
CA PHE A 72 -9.06 -2.82 -4.64
C PHE A 72 -9.27 -4.21 -4.04
N ILE A 73 -9.17 -4.34 -2.72
CA ILE A 73 -9.35 -5.63 -2.02
C ILE A 73 -10.78 -6.16 -2.20
N SER A 74 -11.79 -5.30 -2.05
CA SER A 74 -13.19 -5.67 -2.25
C SER A 74 -13.46 -6.09 -3.69
N SER A 75 -12.87 -5.42 -4.68
CA SER A 75 -12.98 -5.78 -6.08
C SER A 75 -12.39 -7.16 -6.34
N ILE A 76 -11.17 -7.43 -5.86
CA ILE A 76 -10.56 -8.78 -5.99
C ILE A 76 -11.48 -9.83 -5.37
N TYR A 77 -11.96 -9.60 -4.14
CA TYR A 77 -12.81 -10.57 -3.44
C TYR A 77 -14.11 -10.86 -4.21
N LEU A 78 -14.77 -9.85 -4.75
CA LEU A 78 -16.00 -10.01 -5.52
C LEU A 78 -15.73 -10.68 -6.88
N LEU A 79 -14.72 -10.21 -7.62
CA LEU A 79 -14.36 -10.73 -8.94
C LEU A 79 -13.87 -12.19 -8.89
N THR A 80 -13.18 -12.59 -7.82
CA THR A 80 -12.70 -13.97 -7.64
C THR A 80 -13.85 -14.98 -7.50
N LYS A 81 -15.07 -14.54 -7.15
CA LYS A 81 -16.25 -15.44 -7.15
C LYS A 81 -16.75 -15.78 -8.56
N TRP A 82 -16.42 -14.96 -9.57
CA TRP A 82 -16.98 -15.06 -10.93
C TRP A 82 -15.91 -15.44 -11.96
N PHE A 83 -14.64 -15.09 -11.71
CA PHE A 83 -13.52 -15.30 -12.63
C PHE A 83 -12.39 -16.10 -11.98
N LYS A 84 -11.47 -16.57 -12.82
CA LYS A 84 -10.21 -17.14 -12.33
C LYS A 84 -9.44 -16.09 -11.52
N PRO A 85 -8.69 -16.48 -10.46
CA PRO A 85 -8.01 -15.54 -9.57
C PRO A 85 -7.04 -14.61 -10.30
N SER A 86 -6.35 -15.08 -11.34
CA SER A 86 -5.45 -14.28 -12.18
C SER A 86 -6.17 -13.12 -12.86
N ASP A 87 -7.33 -13.43 -13.46
CA ASP A 87 -8.08 -12.49 -14.29
C ASP A 87 -8.81 -11.49 -13.38
N ALA A 88 -9.30 -11.94 -12.23
CA ALA A 88 -9.89 -11.10 -11.20
C ALA A 88 -8.90 -10.03 -10.69
N VAL A 89 -7.64 -10.39 -10.49
CA VAL A 89 -6.60 -9.44 -10.07
C VAL A 89 -6.33 -8.41 -11.17
N ILE A 90 -6.20 -8.82 -12.44
CA ILE A 90 -5.97 -7.89 -13.56
C ILE A 90 -7.11 -6.88 -13.67
N VAL A 91 -8.37 -7.34 -13.61
CA VAL A 91 -9.54 -6.46 -13.67
C VAL A 91 -9.61 -5.53 -12.47
N ALA A 92 -9.33 -6.01 -11.26
CA ALA A 92 -9.28 -5.16 -10.06
C ALA A 92 -8.17 -4.09 -10.14
N VAL A 93 -7.03 -4.40 -10.75
CA VAL A 93 -5.96 -3.42 -11.00
C VAL A 93 -6.45 -2.32 -11.95
N ILE A 94 -7.19 -2.67 -13.01
CA ILE A 94 -7.76 -1.68 -13.93
C ILE A 94 -8.75 -0.76 -13.19
N ILE A 95 -9.65 -1.33 -12.38
CA ILE A 95 -10.61 -0.56 -11.57
C ILE A 95 -9.88 0.39 -10.62
N TYR A 96 -8.83 -0.09 -9.95
CA TYR A 96 -8.01 0.73 -9.06
C TYR A 96 -7.29 1.87 -9.80
N ILE A 97 -6.74 1.62 -10.99
CA ILE A 97 -6.13 2.66 -11.82
C ILE A 97 -7.16 3.73 -12.19
N ILE A 98 -8.36 3.34 -12.61
CA ILE A 98 -9.45 4.27 -12.93
C ILE A 98 -9.81 5.11 -11.70
N TYR A 99 -9.92 4.47 -10.52
CA TYR A 99 -10.18 5.18 -9.26
C TYR A 99 -9.08 6.20 -8.95
N MET A 100 -7.81 5.82 -9.04
CA MET A 100 -6.68 6.72 -8.76
C MET A 100 -6.61 7.91 -9.73
N ILE A 101 -6.92 7.66 -11.01
CA ILE A 101 -7.03 8.72 -12.02
C ILE A 101 -8.20 9.65 -11.68
N GLY A 102 -9.36 9.09 -11.33
CA GLY A 102 -10.52 9.87 -10.89
C GLY A 102 -10.19 10.74 -9.67
N CYS A 103 -9.57 10.18 -8.63
CA CYS A 103 -9.15 10.94 -7.46
C CYS A 103 -8.21 12.10 -7.82
N LYS A 104 -7.30 11.89 -8.78
CA LYS A 104 -6.41 12.96 -9.25
C LYS A 104 -7.19 14.08 -9.96
N TYR A 105 -8.17 13.77 -10.81
CA TYR A 105 -8.91 14.81 -11.55
C TYR A 105 -9.94 15.57 -10.71
N PHE A 106 -10.56 14.91 -9.73
CA PHE A 106 -11.61 15.53 -8.91
C PHE A 106 -11.07 16.17 -7.63
N PHE A 107 -9.91 15.73 -7.13
CA PHE A 107 -9.40 16.15 -5.82
C PHE A 107 -7.94 16.63 -5.82
N ALA A 108 -7.21 16.64 -6.94
CA ALA A 108 -5.96 17.40 -7.05
C ALA A 108 -6.25 18.83 -7.53
#